data_AF-A0A6L6WRB9-F1
#
_entry.id   AF-A0A6L6WRB9-F1
#
_cell.length_a   1.000
_cell.length_b   1.000
_cell.length_c   1.000
_cell.angle_alpha   90.00
_cell.angle_beta   90.00
_cell.angle_gamma   90.00
#
_symmetry.space_group_name_H-M   'P 1'
#
loop_
_entity.id
_entity.type
_entity.pdbx_description
1 polymer ?
#
loop_
_entity_poly.entity_id
_entity_poly.type
_entity_poly.pdbx_seq_one_letter_code
_entity_poly.pdbx_strand_id
1 'polypeptide(L)'
;MTKRKPNLGISQLEVLISLAVMGLIAVLLANVLNFSRMSLNRAQEVSSEVGLFLTRNSLRHWGEEIPLSYNNETVSGYFHGKNTDLRFHTLISNDSFWGGELTTVHLHEDNGTLTAELDGLDAQTRKPLQTQHLLAKDIQSFRISYYGTKHGEPKARWHQSWDEATSLPTLTKIEWDVASSAAPPLILHPAKRDRQSVLSLGDVIPRH
;
A
#
# COMPACT_ATOMS: atom_id res chain seq x y z
N MET A 1 -2.68 87.16 -3.25
CA MET A 1 -3.97 86.52 -3.64
C MET A 1 -3.79 85.02 -3.54
N THR A 2 -4.30 84.40 -2.48
CA THR A 2 -4.05 82.98 -2.17
C THR A 2 -5.33 82.20 -2.44
N LYS A 3 -5.34 81.39 -3.51
CA LYS A 3 -6.46 80.48 -3.84
C LYS A 3 -6.59 79.43 -2.72
N ARG A 4 -7.69 79.45 -1.96
CA ARG A 4 -8.07 78.34 -1.07
C ARG A 4 -8.62 77.18 -1.91
N LYS A 5 -8.06 75.99 -1.74
CA LYS A 5 -8.64 74.74 -2.24
C LYS A 5 -9.77 74.28 -1.29
N PRO A 6 -10.92 73.81 -1.78
CA PRO A 6 -11.92 73.20 -0.92
C PRO A 6 -11.43 71.80 -0.52
N ASN A 7 -11.20 71.58 0.76
CA ASN A 7 -11.07 70.23 1.31
C ASN A 7 -12.48 69.62 1.28
N LEU A 8 -12.72 68.71 0.33
CA LEU A 8 -13.91 67.88 0.26
C LEU A 8 -13.93 66.99 1.51
N GLY A 9 -14.87 67.24 2.41
CA GLY A 9 -15.15 66.35 3.54
C GLY A 9 -15.68 65.02 3.00
N ILE A 10 -14.99 63.93 3.31
CA ILE A 10 -15.44 62.56 3.03
C ILE A 10 -16.85 62.41 3.63
N SER A 11 -17.82 62.06 2.80
CA SER A 11 -19.23 61.98 3.22
C SER A 11 -19.42 60.80 4.18
N GLN A 12 -20.21 60.96 5.24
CA GLN A 12 -20.56 59.86 6.16
C GLN A 12 -21.16 58.64 5.41
N LEU A 13 -21.84 58.90 4.29
CA LEU A 13 -22.37 57.86 3.39
C LEU A 13 -21.26 56.99 2.78
N GLU A 14 -20.11 57.59 2.45
CA GLU A 14 -18.97 56.92 1.83
C GLU A 14 -18.27 55.95 2.81
N VAL A 15 -18.21 56.33 4.09
CA VAL A 15 -17.72 55.46 5.17
C VAL A 15 -18.67 54.27 5.39
N LEU A 16 -19.99 54.50 5.39
CA LEU A 16 -20.98 53.43 5.54
C LEU A 16 -20.96 52.43 4.37
N ILE A 17 -20.86 52.94 3.14
CA ILE A 17 -20.73 52.10 1.93
C ILE A 17 -19.44 51.30 2.00
N SER A 18 -18.32 51.93 2.38
CA SER A 18 -17.03 51.23 2.52
C SER A 18 -17.10 50.11 3.55
N LEU A 19 -17.74 50.36 4.70
CA LEU A 19 -17.90 49.35 5.75
C LEU A 19 -18.78 48.19 5.28
N ALA A 20 -19.87 48.47 4.57
CA ALA A 20 -20.75 47.44 4.00
C ALA A 20 -20.02 46.57 2.96
N VAL A 21 -19.24 47.19 2.07
CA VAL A 21 -18.42 46.48 1.08
C VAL A 21 -17.34 45.64 1.77
N MET A 22 -16.68 46.18 2.80
CA MET A 22 -15.64 45.45 3.53
C MET A 22 -16.22 44.26 4.30
N GLY A 23 -17.42 44.41 4.89
CA GLY A 23 -18.16 43.31 5.51
C GLY A 23 -18.54 42.23 4.51
N LEU A 24 -19.02 42.61 3.32
CA LEU A 24 -19.34 41.67 2.25
C LEU A 24 -18.09 40.90 1.80
N ILE A 25 -16.97 41.61 1.59
CA ILE A 25 -15.69 40.99 1.21
C ILE A 25 -15.22 40.02 2.29
N ALA A 26 -15.32 40.39 3.57
CA ALA A 26 -14.93 39.52 4.68
C ALA A 26 -15.75 38.22 4.71
N VAL A 27 -17.06 38.29 4.49
CA VAL A 27 -17.94 37.12 4.42
C VAL A 27 -17.59 36.23 3.23
N LEU A 28 -17.33 36.83 2.06
CA LEU A 28 -16.92 36.08 0.86
C LEU A 28 -15.58 35.36 1.10
N LEU A 29 -14.61 36.05 1.68
CA LEU A 29 -13.31 35.44 2.01
C LEU A 29 -13.45 34.30 3.03
N ALA A 30 -14.28 34.47 4.06
CA ALA A 30 -14.53 33.42 5.05
C ALA A 30 -15.15 32.17 4.38
N ASN A 31 -16.08 32.35 3.46
CA ASN A 31 -16.72 31.26 2.73
C ASN A 31 -15.75 30.52 1.79
N VAL A 32 -14.91 31.26 1.05
CA VAL A 32 -13.90 30.66 0.17
C VAL A 32 -12.87 29.85 0.97
N LEU A 33 -12.41 30.38 2.11
CA LEU A 33 -11.47 29.68 2.97
C LEU A 33 -12.07 28.39 3.56
N ASN A 34 -13.32 28.42 3.99
CA ASN A 34 -14.00 27.23 4.50
C ASN A 34 -14.19 26.17 3.40
N PHE A 35 -14.60 26.58 2.19
CA PHE A 35 -14.73 25.67 1.06
C PHE A 35 -13.40 25.05 0.65
N SER A 36 -12.31 25.83 0.62
CA SER A 36 -10.97 25.35 0.30
C SER A 36 -10.50 24.28 1.29
N ARG A 37 -10.70 24.48 2.59
CA ARG A 37 -10.38 23.49 3.62
C ARG A 37 -11.16 22.19 3.43
N MET A 38 -12.46 22.29 3.18
CA MET A 38 -13.31 21.12 2.96
C MET A 38 -12.91 20.33 1.70
N SER A 39 -12.59 21.04 0.61
CA SER A 39 -12.13 20.42 -0.64
C SER A 39 -10.77 19.74 -0.47
N LEU A 40 -9.86 20.33 0.29
CA LEU A 40 -8.55 19.75 0.56
C LEU A 40 -8.66 18.48 1.41
N ASN A 41 -9.50 18.50 2.45
CA ASN A 41 -9.72 17.32 3.31
C ASN A 41 -10.31 16.15 2.50
N ARG A 42 -11.29 16.40 1.64
CA ARG A 42 -11.84 15.36 0.74
C ARG A 42 -10.82 14.82 -0.25
N ALA A 43 -9.96 15.67 -0.81
CA ALA A 43 -8.91 15.24 -1.72
C ALA A 43 -7.86 14.35 -1.03
N GLN A 44 -7.54 14.63 0.23
CA GLN A 44 -6.64 13.80 1.04
C GLN A 44 -7.25 12.44 1.40
N GLU A 45 -8.55 12.40 1.71
CA GLU A 45 -9.25 11.16 2.03
C GLU A 45 -9.28 10.22 0.82
N VAL A 46 -9.67 10.73 -0.36
CA VAL A 46 -9.69 9.94 -1.61
C VAL A 46 -8.29 9.49 -2.02
N SER A 47 -7.25 10.32 -1.87
CA SER A 47 -5.89 9.92 -2.23
C SER A 47 -5.34 8.83 -1.29
N SER A 48 -5.69 8.88 -0.01
CA SER A 48 -5.30 7.85 0.96
C SER A 48 -5.93 6.50 0.64
N GLU A 49 -7.23 6.49 0.30
CA GLU A 49 -7.96 5.28 -0.07
C GLU A 49 -7.35 4.63 -1.33
N VAL A 50 -7.08 5.42 -2.37
CA VAL A 50 -6.40 4.94 -3.60
C VAL A 50 -5.02 4.37 -3.29
N GLY A 51 -4.24 5.02 -2.42
CA GLY A 51 -2.93 4.52 -1.99
C GLY A 51 -3.00 3.14 -1.33
N LEU A 52 -3.98 2.92 -0.45
CA LEU A 52 -4.18 1.62 0.21
C LEU A 52 -4.55 0.52 -0.80
N PHE A 53 -5.44 0.82 -1.75
CA PHE A 53 -5.81 -0.13 -2.81
C PHE A 53 -4.60 -0.53 -3.67
N LEU A 54 -3.75 0.44 -4.05
CA LEU A 54 -2.53 0.19 -4.80
C LEU A 54 -1.55 -0.68 -4.00
N THR A 55 -1.27 -0.36 -2.73
CA THR A 55 -0.39 -1.17 -1.89
C THR A 55 -0.90 -2.60 -1.74
N ARG A 56 -2.21 -2.79 -1.56
CA ARG A 56 -2.82 -4.13 -1.49
C ARG A 56 -2.63 -4.91 -2.79
N ASN A 57 -2.78 -4.25 -3.94
CA ASN A 57 -2.55 -4.87 -5.24
C ASN A 57 -1.08 -5.19 -5.47
N SER A 58 -0.16 -4.32 -5.05
CA SER A 58 1.28 -4.58 -5.08
C SER A 58 1.65 -5.80 -4.23
N LEU A 59 1.15 -5.91 -3.00
CA LEU A 59 1.41 -7.07 -2.15
C LEU A 59 0.86 -8.37 -2.76
N ARG A 60 -0.33 -8.31 -3.38
CA ARG A 60 -0.88 -9.43 -4.16
C ARG A 60 0.09 -9.84 -5.27
N HIS A 61 0.53 -8.88 -6.06
CA HIS A 61 1.42 -9.11 -7.19
C HIS A 61 2.76 -9.70 -6.74
N TRP A 62 3.39 -9.13 -5.71
CA TRP A 62 4.65 -9.63 -5.13
C TRP A 62 4.52 -11.07 -4.63
N GLY A 63 3.39 -11.44 -4.03
CA GLY A 63 3.14 -12.84 -3.66
C GLY A 63 3.06 -13.78 -4.86
N GLU A 64 2.54 -13.32 -6.01
CA GLU A 64 2.46 -14.12 -7.23
C GLU A 64 3.82 -14.29 -7.94
N GLU A 65 4.74 -13.34 -7.75
CA GLU A 65 6.10 -13.31 -8.33
C GLU A 65 7.17 -14.05 -7.50
N ILE A 66 6.81 -14.69 -6.38
CA ILE A 66 7.74 -15.51 -5.61
C ILE A 66 8.32 -16.58 -6.54
N PRO A 67 9.65 -16.65 -6.76
CA PRO A 67 10.23 -17.69 -7.60
C PRO A 67 10.16 -19.06 -6.89
N LEU A 68 10.04 -20.17 -7.62
CA LEU A 68 10.20 -21.51 -7.03
C LEU A 68 11.69 -21.87 -6.88
N SER A 69 12.52 -21.36 -7.79
CA SER A 69 13.97 -21.46 -7.76
C SER A 69 14.63 -20.12 -8.13
N TYR A 70 15.78 -19.83 -7.51
CA TYR A 70 16.60 -18.67 -7.83
C TYR A 70 18.07 -19.09 -7.77
N ASN A 71 18.87 -18.74 -8.79
CA ASN A 71 20.27 -19.17 -8.92
C ASN A 71 20.50 -20.68 -8.70
N ASN A 72 19.61 -21.53 -9.24
CA ASN A 72 19.61 -22.99 -9.09
C ASN A 72 19.38 -23.52 -7.66
N GLU A 73 18.98 -22.68 -6.72
CA GLU A 73 18.59 -23.07 -5.36
C GLU A 73 17.06 -23.04 -5.19
N THR A 74 16.53 -23.99 -4.41
CA THR A 74 15.07 -24.07 -4.15
C THR A 74 14.67 -23.04 -3.09
N VAL A 75 13.64 -22.25 -3.38
CA VAL A 75 13.26 -21.05 -2.60
C VAL A 75 12.48 -21.38 -1.31
N SER A 76 12.36 -22.65 -0.92
CA SER A 76 11.57 -23.04 0.28
C SER A 76 12.04 -22.38 1.58
N GLY A 77 13.33 -22.02 1.70
CA GLY A 77 13.88 -21.26 2.84
C GLY A 77 13.64 -19.74 2.79
N TYR A 78 13.00 -19.24 1.73
CA TYR A 78 12.77 -17.82 1.51
C TYR A 78 11.33 -17.39 1.82
N PHE A 79 10.51 -18.28 2.39
CA PHE A 79 9.16 -17.98 2.85
C PHE A 79 9.00 -18.41 4.30
N HIS A 80 8.70 -17.45 5.17
CA HIS A 80 8.44 -17.66 6.59
C HIS A 80 7.13 -17.01 6.96
N GLY A 81 6.30 -17.76 7.69
CA GLY A 81 4.93 -17.34 7.94
C GLY A 81 4.48 -17.69 9.33
N LYS A 82 4.16 -16.68 10.13
CA LYS A 82 3.49 -16.79 11.42
C LYS A 82 2.16 -16.07 11.37
N ASN A 83 1.37 -16.24 12.42
CA ASN A 83 0.02 -15.69 12.48
C ASN A 83 -0.05 -14.15 12.37
N THR A 84 1.04 -13.44 12.67
CA THR A 84 1.11 -11.97 12.67
C THR A 84 2.36 -11.45 11.98
N ASP A 85 3.06 -12.30 11.23
CA ASP A 85 4.33 -11.97 10.61
C ASP A 85 4.48 -12.79 9.33
N LEU A 86 4.77 -12.15 8.21
CA LEU A 86 5.00 -12.82 6.95
C LEU A 86 6.24 -12.24 6.30
N ARG A 87 7.22 -13.09 6.02
CA ARG A 87 8.42 -12.73 5.27
C ARG A 87 8.53 -13.62 4.05
N PHE A 88 8.71 -13.02 2.88
CA PHE A 88 8.99 -13.78 1.68
C PHE A 88 9.95 -13.04 0.75
N HIS A 89 10.60 -13.75 -0.15
CA HIS A 89 11.45 -13.15 -1.18
C HIS A 89 10.74 -13.22 -2.53
N THR A 90 10.87 -12.15 -3.31
CA THR A 90 10.26 -12.03 -4.63
C THR A 90 11.17 -11.24 -5.56
N LEU A 91 10.91 -11.32 -6.86
CA LEU A 91 11.51 -10.42 -7.84
C LEU A 91 10.61 -9.19 -8.00
N ILE A 92 11.15 -8.00 -7.75
CA ILE A 92 10.47 -6.74 -7.99
C ILE A 92 11.30 -5.95 -8.98
N SER A 93 10.70 -5.66 -10.14
CA SER A 93 11.32 -4.84 -11.19
C SER A 93 10.47 -3.59 -11.40
N ASN A 94 10.94 -2.45 -10.90
CA ASN A 94 10.30 -1.15 -11.09
C ASN A 94 11.36 -0.03 -11.06
N ASP A 95 10.92 1.22 -11.05
CA ASP A 95 11.83 2.39 -11.05
C ASP A 95 12.71 2.47 -9.79
N SER A 96 12.31 1.81 -8.70
CA SER A 96 13.03 1.81 -7.41
C SER A 96 13.89 0.57 -7.21
N PHE A 97 13.39 -0.62 -7.53
CA PHE A 97 14.05 -1.89 -7.23
C PHE A 97 14.59 -2.55 -8.50
N TRP A 98 15.83 -3.02 -8.42
CA TRP A 98 16.45 -3.81 -9.47
C TRP A 98 15.90 -5.24 -9.50
N GLY A 99 15.23 -5.62 -10.59
CA GLY A 99 14.63 -6.95 -10.74
C GLY A 99 15.57 -8.13 -10.97
N GLY A 100 16.90 -7.94 -10.85
CA GLY A 100 17.86 -9.04 -10.98
C GLY A 100 18.27 -9.69 -9.66
N GLU A 101 17.93 -9.09 -8.52
CA GLU A 101 18.17 -9.62 -7.18
C GLU A 101 16.84 -9.86 -6.46
N LEU A 102 16.82 -10.81 -5.53
CA LEU A 102 15.66 -11.00 -4.66
C LEU A 102 15.45 -9.77 -3.78
N THR A 103 14.20 -9.33 -3.71
CA THR A 103 13.74 -8.35 -2.72
C THR A 103 13.00 -9.09 -1.60
N THR A 104 13.39 -8.82 -0.36
CA THR A 104 12.70 -9.32 0.82
C THR A 104 11.50 -8.45 1.11
N VAL A 105 10.32 -9.06 1.22
CA VAL A 105 9.10 -8.41 1.68
C VAL A 105 8.81 -8.90 3.09
N HIS A 106 8.69 -7.98 4.04
CA HIS A 106 8.33 -8.26 5.42
C HIS A 106 7.05 -7.53 5.80
N LEU A 107 5.97 -8.29 5.94
CA LEU A 107 4.67 -7.81 6.38
C LEU A 107 4.51 -8.06 7.87
N HIS A 108 4.32 -6.98 8.63
CA HIS A 108 4.08 -7.04 10.07
C HIS A 108 3.17 -5.90 10.52
N GLU A 109 2.55 -6.08 11.68
CA GLU A 109 1.82 -5.05 12.38
C GLU A 109 2.66 -4.55 13.56
N ASP A 110 2.75 -3.23 13.70
CA ASP A 110 3.37 -2.56 14.85
C ASP A 110 2.51 -1.39 15.30
N ASN A 111 2.18 -1.34 16.60
CA ASN A 111 1.45 -0.26 17.25
C ASN A 111 0.16 0.18 16.49
N GLY A 112 -0.64 -0.78 16.02
CA GLY A 112 -1.88 -0.56 15.28
C GLY A 112 -1.68 -0.21 13.80
N THR A 113 -0.46 -0.35 13.28
CA THR A 113 -0.10 -0.01 11.89
C THR A 113 0.43 -1.24 11.15
N LEU A 114 -0.24 -1.64 10.07
CA LEU A 114 0.21 -2.73 9.19
C LEU A 114 1.08 -2.16 8.07
N THR A 115 2.30 -2.65 8.00
CA THR A 115 3.33 -2.18 7.07
C THR A 115 3.94 -3.36 6.32
N ALA A 116 4.20 -3.15 5.03
CA ALA A 116 5.07 -4.01 4.23
C ALA A 116 6.41 -3.30 4.04
N GLU A 117 7.47 -3.85 4.62
CA GLU A 117 8.84 -3.39 4.41
C GLU A 117 9.46 -4.17 3.25
N LEU A 118 10.19 -3.46 2.39
CA LEU A 118 10.93 -4.05 1.29
C LEU A 118 12.40 -3.76 1.52
N ASP A 119 13.22 -4.80 1.40
CA ASP A 119 14.68 -4.71 1.44
C ASP A 119 15.26 -5.38 0.19
N GLY A 120 15.98 -4.60 -0.62
CA GLY A 120 16.51 -5.03 -1.90
C GLY A 120 17.56 -4.07 -2.43
N LEU A 121 17.76 -4.04 -3.75
CA LEU A 121 18.75 -3.18 -4.40
C LEU A 121 18.08 -2.09 -5.23
N ASP A 122 18.57 -0.87 -5.10
CA ASP A 122 18.14 0.28 -5.90
C ASP A 122 18.40 0.04 -7.40
N ALA A 123 17.41 0.33 -8.25
CA ALA A 123 17.45 0.04 -9.69
C ALA A 123 18.64 0.68 -10.42
N GLN A 124 19.01 1.90 -10.02
CA GLN A 124 20.02 2.71 -10.70
C GLN A 124 21.42 2.52 -10.12
N THR A 125 21.52 2.56 -8.79
CA THR A 125 22.80 2.57 -8.06
C THR A 125 23.25 1.18 -7.62
N ARG A 126 22.34 0.20 -7.60
CA ARG A 126 22.58 -1.17 -7.10
C ARG A 126 23.05 -1.24 -5.65
N LYS A 127 22.76 -0.19 -4.87
CA LYS A 127 23.01 -0.14 -3.43
C LYS A 127 21.79 -0.66 -2.67
N PRO A 128 21.96 -1.14 -1.43
CA PRO A 128 20.83 -1.50 -0.57
C PRO A 128 19.81 -0.37 -0.48
N LEU A 129 18.55 -0.72 -0.69
CA LEU A 129 17.40 0.17 -0.62
C LEU A 129 16.34 -0.49 0.25
N GLN A 130 15.92 0.24 1.28
CA GLN A 130 14.80 -0.15 2.13
C GLN A 130 13.64 0.82 1.92
N THR A 131 12.44 0.30 1.66
CA THR A 131 11.21 1.09 1.57
C THR A 131 10.13 0.50 2.47
N GLN A 132 9.19 1.34 2.89
CA GLN A 132 8.04 0.94 3.69
C GLN A 132 6.75 1.36 2.99
N HIS A 133 5.80 0.45 2.91
CA HIS A 133 4.47 0.71 2.38
C HIS A 133 3.43 0.49 3.46
N LEU A 134 2.65 1.54 3.73
CA LEU A 134 1.53 1.49 4.67
C LEU A 134 0.34 0.75 4.03
N LEU A 135 -0.22 -0.22 4.75
CA LEU A 135 -1.42 -0.96 4.31
C LEU A 135 -2.67 -0.55 5.09
N ALA A 136 -2.54 -0.26 6.37
CA ALA A 136 -3.64 0.19 7.22
C ALA A 136 -3.11 0.81 8.52
N LYS A 137 -3.92 1.68 9.12
CA LYS A 137 -3.73 2.27 10.45
C LYS A 137 -4.92 1.91 11.33
N ASP A 138 -4.77 2.10 12.64
CA ASP A 138 -5.81 1.89 13.65
C ASP A 138 -6.38 0.47 13.61
N ILE A 139 -5.47 -0.50 13.45
CA ILE A 139 -5.79 -1.92 13.35
C ILE A 139 -6.13 -2.46 14.73
N GLN A 140 -7.27 -3.15 14.80
CA GLN A 140 -7.76 -3.80 16.02
C GLN A 140 -7.41 -5.29 16.05
N SER A 141 -7.36 -5.91 14.86
CA SER A 141 -7.05 -7.32 14.70
C SER A 141 -6.21 -7.52 13.44
N PHE A 142 -5.21 -8.39 13.51
CA PHE A 142 -4.40 -8.80 12.37
C PHE A 142 -4.15 -10.31 12.44
N ARG A 143 -4.37 -11.02 11.33
CA ARG A 143 -4.22 -12.46 11.26
C ARG A 143 -3.74 -12.91 9.89
N ILE A 144 -2.82 -13.86 9.89
CA ILE A 144 -2.35 -14.55 8.70
C ILE A 144 -2.61 -16.05 8.85
N SER A 145 -3.12 -16.66 7.79
CA SER A 145 -3.35 -18.11 7.74
C SER A 145 -2.92 -18.67 6.40
N TYR A 146 -2.51 -19.93 6.41
CA TYR A 146 -1.84 -20.55 5.27
C TYR A 146 -2.57 -21.82 4.89
N TYR A 147 -2.97 -21.96 3.63
CA TYR A 147 -3.62 -23.16 3.11
C TYR A 147 -2.63 -23.98 2.29
N GLY A 148 -2.49 -25.25 2.62
CA GLY A 148 -1.66 -26.18 1.89
C GLY A 148 -1.46 -27.49 2.64
N THR A 149 -0.57 -28.32 2.11
CA THR A 149 -0.17 -29.60 2.71
C THR A 149 1.23 -29.48 3.28
N LYS A 150 1.41 -29.70 4.59
CA LYS A 150 2.76 -29.83 5.18
C LYS A 150 3.28 -31.26 5.04
N HIS A 151 4.58 -31.45 5.27
CA HIS A 151 5.19 -32.78 5.24
C HIS A 151 4.48 -33.74 6.22
N GLY A 152 4.15 -34.94 5.74
CA GLY A 152 3.42 -35.95 6.52
C GLY A 152 1.90 -35.77 6.56
N GLU A 153 1.34 -34.72 5.96
CA GLU A 153 -0.11 -34.50 5.94
C GLU A 153 -0.78 -35.13 4.72
N PRO A 154 -1.92 -35.82 4.88
CA PRO A 154 -2.60 -36.50 3.77
C PRO A 154 -3.41 -35.55 2.88
N LYS A 155 -3.80 -34.38 3.38
CA LYS A 155 -4.68 -33.42 2.69
C LYS A 155 -4.34 -31.98 3.07
N ALA A 156 -4.59 -31.07 2.13
CA ALA A 156 -4.44 -29.64 2.35
C ALA A 156 -5.46 -29.13 3.38
N ARG A 157 -5.02 -28.23 4.27
CA ARG A 157 -5.85 -27.58 5.29
C ARG A 157 -5.30 -26.19 5.63
N TRP A 158 -6.03 -25.43 6.42
CA TRP A 158 -5.57 -24.14 6.95
C TRP A 158 -4.66 -24.34 8.17
N HIS A 159 -3.61 -23.54 8.23
CA HIS A 159 -2.58 -23.50 9.26
C HIS A 159 -2.36 -22.06 9.75
N GLN A 160 -1.96 -21.90 11.00
CA GLN A 160 -1.63 -20.59 11.59
C GLN A 160 -0.16 -20.19 11.40
N SER A 161 0.68 -21.14 11.00
CA SER A 161 2.09 -20.91 10.67
C SER A 161 2.51 -21.76 9.47
N TRP A 162 3.54 -21.31 8.79
CA TRP A 162 4.16 -21.94 7.63
C TRP A 162 5.68 -21.85 7.71
N ASP A 163 6.21 -22.20 8.88
CA ASP A 163 7.66 -22.38 9.07
C ASP A 163 8.05 -23.84 8.82
N GLU A 164 9.30 -24.06 8.41
CA GLU A 164 9.93 -25.38 8.20
C GLU A 164 9.22 -26.28 7.17
N ALA A 165 8.36 -25.70 6.33
CA ALA A 165 7.69 -26.42 5.25
C ALA A 165 8.63 -26.57 4.06
N THR A 166 8.69 -27.76 3.48
CA THR A 166 9.47 -28.05 2.26
C THR A 166 8.87 -27.46 0.98
N SER A 167 7.69 -26.84 1.08
CA SER A 167 6.99 -26.23 -0.05
C SER A 167 6.26 -24.97 0.38
N LEU A 168 6.04 -24.06 -0.57
CA LEU A 168 5.23 -22.86 -0.36
C LEU A 168 3.76 -23.24 -0.12
N PRO A 169 3.02 -22.42 0.66
CA PRO A 169 1.58 -22.63 0.77
C PRO A 169 0.91 -22.46 -0.60
N THR A 170 -0.26 -23.08 -0.75
CA THR A 170 -1.10 -22.87 -1.93
C THR A 170 -1.76 -21.50 -1.88
N LEU A 171 -2.27 -21.10 -0.71
CA LEU A 171 -2.86 -19.79 -0.47
C LEU A 171 -2.34 -19.21 0.84
N THR A 172 -2.16 -17.89 0.87
CA THR A 172 -1.95 -17.15 2.11
C THR A 172 -3.11 -16.17 2.27
N LYS A 173 -3.83 -16.25 3.39
CA LYS A 173 -4.93 -15.36 3.74
C LYS A 173 -4.44 -14.37 4.78
N ILE A 174 -4.59 -13.09 4.48
CA ILE A 174 -4.23 -11.97 5.34
C ILE A 174 -5.51 -11.21 5.66
N GLU A 175 -5.83 -11.11 6.94
CA GLU A 175 -7.05 -10.50 7.48
C GLU A 175 -6.66 -9.41 8.48
N TRP A 176 -7.32 -8.26 8.40
CA TRP A 176 -7.21 -7.22 9.40
C TRP A 176 -8.51 -6.43 9.52
N ASP A 177 -8.78 -5.95 10.72
CA ASP A 177 -9.92 -5.11 11.04
C ASP A 177 -9.45 -3.73 11.47
N VAL A 178 -10.11 -2.67 10.97
CA VAL A 178 -9.91 -1.30 11.47
C VAL A 178 -11.19 -0.82 12.16
N ALA A 179 -11.06 0.14 13.08
CA ALA A 179 -12.18 0.60 13.91
C ALA A 179 -13.41 1.09 13.12
N SER A 180 -13.21 1.58 11.90
CA SER A 180 -14.26 2.15 11.05
C SER A 180 -14.91 1.13 10.09
N SER A 181 -14.25 0.01 9.78
CA SER A 181 -14.75 -1.01 8.84
C SER A 181 -13.83 -2.23 8.78
N ALA A 182 -14.38 -3.42 8.50
CA ALA A 182 -13.57 -4.59 8.19
C ALA A 182 -13.06 -4.50 6.74
N ALA A 183 -11.74 -4.63 6.53
CA ALA A 183 -11.20 -4.73 5.19
C ALA A 183 -11.49 -6.13 4.62
N PRO A 184 -11.84 -6.26 3.32
CA PRO A 184 -11.94 -7.59 2.71
C PRO A 184 -10.64 -8.37 2.89
N PRO A 185 -10.66 -9.70 3.07
CA PRO A 185 -9.45 -10.48 3.21
C PRO A 185 -8.57 -10.38 1.95
N LEU A 186 -7.26 -10.25 2.14
CA LEU A 186 -6.28 -10.32 1.08
C LEU A 186 -5.78 -11.77 0.93
N ILE A 187 -6.08 -12.38 -0.22
CA ILE A 187 -5.60 -13.72 -0.57
C ILE A 187 -4.40 -13.61 -1.51
N LEU A 188 -3.26 -14.17 -1.13
CA LEU A 188 -2.08 -14.33 -1.98
C LEU A 188 -2.03 -15.75 -2.54
N HIS A 189 -1.46 -15.89 -3.74
CA HIS A 189 -1.15 -17.17 -4.36
C HIS A 189 0.36 -17.28 -4.56
N PRO A 190 1.11 -17.79 -3.57
CA PRO A 190 2.56 -17.86 -3.64
C PRO A 190 3.04 -18.54 -4.92
N ALA A 191 3.98 -17.91 -5.62
CA ALA A 191 4.64 -18.43 -6.83
C ALA A 191 3.70 -18.82 -7.97
N LYS A 192 2.53 -18.16 -8.07
CA LYS A 192 1.54 -18.47 -9.09
C LYS A 192 2.09 -18.35 -10.51
N ARG A 193 2.84 -17.28 -10.82
CA ARG A 193 3.38 -17.10 -12.18
C ARG A 193 4.34 -18.22 -12.57
N ASP A 194 5.22 -18.60 -11.65
CA ASP A 194 6.22 -19.63 -11.91
C ASP A 194 5.59 -21.03 -12.00
N ARG A 195 4.60 -21.34 -11.15
CA ARG A 195 3.81 -22.58 -11.27
C ARG A 195 3.10 -22.69 -12.62
N GLN A 196 2.64 -21.57 -13.19
CA GLN A 196 1.96 -21.53 -14.49
C GLN A 196 2.93 -21.63 -15.68
N SER A 197 4.15 -21.11 -15.56
CA SER A 197 5.17 -21.19 -16.62
C SER A 197 5.59 -22.65 -16.89
N VAL A 198 5.80 -23.43 -15.83
CA VAL A 198 6.15 -24.86 -15.91
C VAL A 198 5.05 -25.67 -16.59
N LEU A 199 3.77 -25.37 -16.30
CA LEU A 199 2.63 -26.05 -16.93
C LEU A 199 2.54 -25.76 -18.43
N SER A 200 2.81 -24.51 -18.83
CA SER A 200 2.77 -24.12 -20.25
C SER A 200 3.87 -24.78 -21.09
N LEU A 201 5.00 -25.14 -20.48
CA LEU A 201 6.11 -25.81 -21.16
C LEU A 201 5.89 -27.32 -21.31
N GLY A 202 5.15 -27.95 -20.38
CA GLY A 202 4.83 -29.37 -20.43
C GLY A 202 3.83 -29.77 -21.52
N ASP A 203 3.02 -28.82 -22.00
CA ASP A 203 1.96 -29.06 -23.00
C ASP A 203 2.46 -28.97 -24.46
N VAL A 204 3.73 -28.58 -24.67
CA VAL A 204 4.33 -28.34 -25.99
C VAL A 204 5.15 -29.54 -26.51
N ILE A 205 5.16 -30.69 -25.82
CA ILE A 205 5.80 -31.91 -26.33
C ILE A 205 4.75 -32.75 -27.06
N PRO A 206 4.77 -32.84 -28.40
CA PRO A 206 3.91 -33.77 -29.12
C PRO A 206 4.33 -35.18 -28.71
N ARG A 207 3.38 -35.98 -28.22
CA ARG A 207 3.57 -37.42 -28.11
C ARG A 207 3.61 -37.98 -29.53
N HIS A 208 4.82 -38.31 -30.01
CA HIS A 208 5.03 -39.13 -31.19
C HIS A 208 5.18 -40.60 -30.79
#